data_AF-A0A897MQM1-F1
#
_entry.id   AF-A0A897MQM1-F1
#
_cell.length_a   1.000
_cell.length_b   1.000
_cell.length_c   1.000
_cell.angle_alpha   90.00
_cell.angle_beta   90.00
_cell.angle_gamma   90.00
#
_symmetry.space_group_name_H-M   'P 1'
#
loop_
_entity.id
_entity.type
_entity.pdbx_description
1 polymer ?
#
loop_
_entity_poly.entity_id
_entity_poly.type
_entity_poly.pdbx_seq_one_letter_code
_entity_poly.pdbx_strand_id
1 'polypeptide(L)'
;MGPTVATDGSHHVDSVADLRSSASEGPPTIVQISDIHGYLESARSALLAVGEVDEFDPIVEADDQGRLHWACDDEYVLVFNGDMVDRGPASDECLDLVWRLQSEAPPGHVRYHLGNHEMALVLPDVLHWPHWYVGNQPPSVSRMYYTAIREGRISVAFEGYEYTYTHAGSNDPIDVSSLNQSLQDAARMLLAAMDENEWAQVQQELVDQYPAVFGTGGTSGRGPGAGVLWLDYQYLSDDAPQQIVGHTRQRKPTRDGNVICGNVIRKNQGSIGGEGVIVETPDDVGVVVRKEDESASCTFFSEVE
;
A
#
# COMPACT_ATOMS: atom_id res chain seq x y z
N MET A 1 -5.61 24.67 6.88
CA MET A 1 -4.86 24.66 8.15
C MET A 1 -5.15 23.33 8.80
N GLY A 2 -4.27 22.34 8.60
CA GLY A 2 -4.42 21.03 9.23
C GLY A 2 -4.07 21.12 10.72
N PRO A 3 -4.69 20.31 11.60
CA PRO A 3 -4.37 20.32 13.01
C PRO A 3 -2.99 19.67 13.22
N THR A 4 -2.11 20.37 13.93
CA THR A 4 -0.86 19.83 14.46
C THR A 4 -1.21 18.97 15.68
N VAL A 5 -1.28 17.65 15.50
CA VAL A 5 -1.37 16.70 16.62
C VAL A 5 0.05 16.35 17.06
N ALA A 6 0.29 16.38 18.36
CA ALA A 6 1.58 16.10 18.97
C ALA A 6 2.02 14.65 18.69
N THR A 7 3.20 14.49 18.08
CA THR A 7 3.83 13.20 17.79
C THR A 7 4.72 12.76 18.96
N ASP A 8 4.14 12.03 19.91
CA ASP A 8 4.92 11.22 20.89
C ASP A 8 4.67 9.70 20.68
N GLY A 9 4.08 9.33 19.54
CA GLY A 9 4.00 7.96 19.05
C GLY A 9 4.74 7.87 17.73
N SER A 10 5.80 7.08 17.67
CA SER A 10 6.47 6.76 16.40
C SER A 10 5.48 5.98 15.51
N HIS A 11 5.14 6.48 14.32
CA HIS A 11 4.42 5.69 13.32
C HIS A 11 5.35 4.66 12.63
N HIS A 12 6.62 4.58 13.04
CA HIS A 12 7.57 3.60 12.52
C HIS A 12 7.23 2.23 13.09
N VAL A 13 6.58 1.43 12.26
CA VAL A 13 6.21 0.05 12.50
C VAL A 13 6.56 -0.68 11.22
N ASP A 14 7.51 -1.59 11.31
CA ASP A 14 8.03 -2.33 10.16
C ASP A 14 7.43 -3.73 10.09
N SER A 15 6.97 -4.28 11.21
CA SER A 15 6.41 -5.63 11.28
C SER A 15 5.13 -5.71 12.10
N VAL A 16 4.33 -6.75 11.84
CA VAL A 16 3.22 -7.12 12.71
C VAL A 16 3.72 -7.54 14.11
N ALA A 17 4.96 -8.03 14.22
CA ALA A 17 5.57 -8.37 15.49
C ALA A 17 5.78 -7.14 16.39
N ASP A 18 6.04 -5.96 15.80
CA ASP A 18 6.15 -4.70 16.54
C ASP A 18 4.82 -4.29 17.19
N LEU A 19 3.70 -4.66 16.55
CA LEU A 19 2.33 -4.34 17.01
C LEU A 19 1.80 -5.28 18.09
N ARG A 20 2.29 -6.53 18.13
CA ARG A 20 1.89 -7.55 19.13
C ARG A 20 2.15 -7.19 20.60
N SER A 21 2.71 -6.01 20.88
CA SER A 21 2.94 -5.50 22.24
C SER A 21 1.79 -4.68 22.82
N SER A 22 0.74 -4.39 22.02
CA SER A 22 -0.50 -3.74 22.47
C SER A 22 -1.47 -4.72 23.14
N ALA A 23 -2.53 -4.20 23.75
CA ALA A 23 -3.30 -4.84 24.82
C ALA A 23 -4.30 -5.94 24.42
N SER A 24 -4.38 -6.33 23.14
CA SER A 24 -5.28 -7.39 22.66
C SER A 24 -4.93 -8.80 23.15
N GLU A 25 -5.94 -9.67 23.22
CA GLU A 25 -5.80 -11.07 23.63
C GLU A 25 -5.17 -11.98 22.55
N GLY A 26 -4.87 -11.45 21.35
CA GLY A 26 -4.33 -12.23 20.23
C GLY A 26 -3.61 -11.39 19.17
N PRO A 27 -2.79 -12.02 18.31
CA PRO A 27 -2.07 -11.34 17.24
C PRO A 27 -3.04 -10.82 16.17
N PRO A 28 -2.83 -9.61 15.59
CA PRO A 28 -3.82 -8.99 14.72
C PRO A 28 -3.94 -9.66 13.35
N THR A 29 -5.12 -9.64 12.75
CA THR A 29 -5.30 -10.06 11.34
C THR A 29 -4.83 -8.95 10.41
N ILE A 30 -4.00 -9.27 9.43
CA ILE A 30 -3.53 -8.29 8.44
C ILE A 30 -4.48 -8.33 7.25
N VAL A 31 -5.04 -7.18 6.87
CA VAL A 31 -5.87 -6.99 5.68
C VAL A 31 -5.11 -6.12 4.70
N GLN A 32 -5.02 -6.54 3.44
CA GLN A 32 -4.29 -5.82 2.41
C GLN A 32 -5.18 -5.50 1.22
N ILE A 33 -5.13 -4.23 0.80
CA ILE A 33 -5.78 -3.71 -0.41
C ILE A 33 -4.75 -3.00 -1.27
N SER A 34 -4.85 -3.11 -2.59
CA SER A 34 -3.86 -2.57 -3.54
C SER A 34 -4.49 -1.81 -4.69
N ASP A 35 -3.73 -0.87 -5.28
CA ASP A 35 -3.98 -0.34 -6.62
C ASP A 35 -5.39 0.24 -6.79
N ILE A 36 -5.85 0.99 -5.79
CA ILE A 36 -7.17 1.60 -5.76
C ILE A 36 -7.33 2.60 -6.91
N HIS A 37 -6.28 3.35 -7.24
CA HIS A 37 -6.23 4.21 -8.43
C HIS A 37 -7.47 5.09 -8.59
N GLY A 38 -7.87 5.81 -7.55
CA GLY A 38 -9.04 6.69 -7.59
C GLY A 38 -10.39 5.99 -7.76
N TYR A 39 -10.47 4.65 -7.71
CA TYR A 39 -11.72 3.88 -7.76
C TYR A 39 -12.28 3.67 -6.34
N LEU A 40 -12.64 4.77 -5.69
CA LEU A 40 -13.05 4.81 -4.29
C LEU A 40 -14.18 3.83 -3.94
N GLU A 41 -15.22 3.75 -4.77
CA GLU A 41 -16.38 2.89 -4.48
C GLU A 41 -16.01 1.40 -4.50
N SER A 42 -15.11 0.98 -5.40
CA SER A 42 -14.59 -0.39 -5.40
C SER A 42 -13.74 -0.66 -4.15
N ALA A 43 -12.94 0.31 -3.71
CA ALA A 43 -12.19 0.17 -2.46
C ALA A 43 -13.12 0.05 -1.25
N ARG A 44 -14.18 0.87 -1.19
CA ARG A 44 -15.18 0.81 -0.12
C ARG A 44 -15.88 -0.55 -0.07
N SER A 45 -16.34 -1.03 -1.22
CA SER A 45 -16.98 -2.34 -1.33
C SER A 45 -16.07 -3.47 -0.86
N ALA A 46 -14.80 -3.45 -1.26
CA ALA A 46 -13.81 -4.45 -0.85
C ALA A 46 -13.51 -4.44 0.66
N LEU A 47 -13.39 -3.25 1.27
CA LEU A 47 -13.13 -3.12 2.70
C LEU A 47 -14.34 -3.51 3.56
N LEU A 48 -15.56 -3.13 3.13
CA LEU A 48 -16.80 -3.51 3.82
C LEU A 48 -17.06 -5.02 3.75
N ALA A 49 -16.69 -5.67 2.63
CA ALA A 49 -16.87 -7.11 2.45
C ALA A 49 -16.17 -7.96 3.53
N VAL A 50 -15.13 -7.44 4.19
CA VAL A 50 -14.44 -8.12 5.29
C VAL A 50 -15.39 -8.40 6.46
N GLY A 51 -16.24 -7.43 6.82
CA GLY A 51 -17.21 -7.59 7.91
C GLY A 51 -18.50 -8.30 7.52
N GLU A 52 -18.59 -8.81 6.29
CA GLU A 52 -19.78 -9.49 5.76
C GLU A 52 -19.60 -11.01 5.65
N VAL A 53 -18.42 -11.53 5.99
CA VAL A 53 -18.14 -12.96 6.08
C VAL A 53 -18.12 -13.39 7.54
N ASP A 54 -18.40 -14.67 7.81
CA ASP A 54 -18.50 -15.18 9.20
C ASP A 54 -17.14 -15.24 9.91
N GLU A 55 -16.04 -15.24 9.14
CA GLU A 55 -14.68 -15.41 9.63
C GLU A 55 -14.08 -14.15 10.28
N PHE A 56 -14.58 -12.95 9.95
CA PHE A 56 -13.97 -11.69 10.35
C PHE A 56 -14.98 -10.65 10.83
N ASP A 57 -14.54 -9.86 11.80
CA ASP A 57 -15.25 -8.67 12.23
C ASP A 57 -15.04 -7.52 11.21
N PRO A 58 -15.96 -6.53 11.16
CA PRO A 58 -15.78 -5.36 10.32
C PRO A 58 -14.52 -4.55 10.71
N ILE A 59 -13.65 -4.31 9.73
CA ILE A 59 -12.47 -3.44 9.93
C ILE A 59 -12.81 -1.95 9.74
N VAL A 60 -13.90 -1.68 9.03
CA VAL A 60 -14.42 -0.33 8.75
C VAL A 60 -15.93 -0.30 8.80
N GLU A 61 -16.48 0.85 9.16
CA GLU A 61 -17.91 1.14 9.11
C GLU A 61 -18.16 2.40 8.28
N ALA A 62 -19.28 2.43 7.55
CA ALA A 62 -19.70 3.60 6.78
C ALA A 62 -20.58 4.52 7.63
N ASP A 63 -20.29 5.83 7.62
CA ASP A 63 -21.20 6.84 8.16
C ASP A 63 -22.41 7.11 7.24
N ASP A 64 -23.32 7.98 7.67
CA ASP A 64 -24.50 8.39 6.90
C ASP A 64 -24.17 9.02 5.52
N GLN A 65 -22.91 9.43 5.31
CA GLN A 65 -22.40 10.01 4.07
C GLN A 65 -21.61 8.99 3.23
N GLY A 66 -21.55 7.73 3.65
CA GLY A 66 -20.80 6.65 3.01
C GLY A 66 -19.29 6.74 3.23
N ARG A 67 -18.81 7.58 4.15
CA ARG A 67 -17.38 7.66 4.47
C ARG A 67 -17.03 6.52 5.42
N LEU A 68 -15.97 5.80 5.09
CA LEU A 68 -15.47 4.73 5.94
C LEU A 68 -14.68 5.29 7.12
N HIS A 69 -14.96 4.74 8.29
CA HIS A 69 -14.29 4.99 9.56
C HIS A 69 -13.69 3.70 10.10
N TRP A 70 -12.60 3.80 10.85
CA TRP A 70 -11.99 2.66 11.52
C TRP A 70 -12.96 2.07 12.56
N ALA A 71 -13.17 0.76 12.54
CA ALA A 71 -14.24 0.11 13.33
C ALA A 71 -13.75 -0.93 14.35
N CYS A 72 -12.46 -1.26 14.34
CA CYS A 72 -11.84 -2.19 15.28
C CYS A 72 -10.85 -1.45 16.18
N ASP A 73 -10.28 -2.12 17.19
CA ASP A 73 -9.20 -1.56 18.00
C ASP A 73 -7.86 -2.02 17.40
N ASP A 74 -7.13 -2.88 18.11
CA ASP A 74 -5.82 -3.40 17.72
C ASP A 74 -5.88 -4.82 17.15
N GLU A 75 -7.07 -5.36 16.85
CA GLU A 75 -7.25 -6.71 16.31
C GLU A 75 -6.91 -6.83 14.81
N TYR A 76 -6.78 -5.71 14.10
CA TYR A 76 -6.49 -5.71 12.66
C TYR A 76 -5.38 -4.73 12.28
N VAL A 77 -4.66 -5.06 11.20
CA VAL A 77 -3.74 -4.16 10.51
C VAL A 77 -4.20 -4.02 9.07
N LEU A 78 -4.51 -2.81 8.61
CA LEU A 78 -4.86 -2.52 7.23
C LEU A 78 -3.65 -1.97 6.45
N VAL A 79 -3.23 -2.69 5.40
CA VAL A 79 -2.14 -2.30 4.50
C VAL A 79 -2.72 -1.81 3.17
N PHE A 80 -2.63 -0.50 2.92
CA PHE A 80 -2.82 0.09 1.59
C PHE A 80 -1.51 -0.05 0.80
N ASN A 81 -1.45 -1.01 -0.11
CA ASN A 81 -0.21 -1.42 -0.79
C ASN A 81 0.09 -0.60 -2.07
N GLY A 82 0.03 0.72 -1.96
CA GLY A 82 0.38 1.66 -3.03
C GLY A 82 -0.67 1.83 -4.14
N ASP A 83 -0.38 2.78 -5.03
CA ASP A 83 -1.19 3.15 -6.19
C ASP A 83 -2.63 3.56 -5.81
N MET A 84 -2.76 4.50 -4.88
CA MET A 84 -4.05 5.04 -4.44
C MET A 84 -4.65 6.02 -5.45
N VAL A 85 -3.79 6.67 -6.24
CA VAL A 85 -4.15 7.78 -7.12
C VAL A 85 -4.00 7.45 -8.61
N ASP A 86 -4.39 8.40 -9.46
CA ASP A 86 -4.46 8.31 -10.92
C ASP A 86 -5.49 7.32 -11.45
N ARG A 87 -5.76 7.39 -12.77
CA ARG A 87 -6.73 6.57 -13.54
C ARG A 87 -8.20 6.81 -13.20
N GLY A 88 -8.60 6.59 -11.95
CA GLY A 88 -9.97 6.76 -11.48
C GLY A 88 -10.31 8.22 -11.15
N PRO A 89 -11.59 8.52 -10.96
CA PRO A 89 -12.06 9.90 -10.81
C PRO A 89 -11.80 10.52 -9.43
N ALA A 90 -11.53 9.72 -8.40
CA ALA A 90 -11.57 10.15 -6.99
C ALA A 90 -10.22 10.01 -6.27
N SER A 91 -9.14 10.54 -6.88
CA SER A 91 -7.78 10.43 -6.31
C SER A 91 -7.64 11.14 -4.96
N ASP A 92 -8.20 12.35 -4.83
CA ASP A 92 -8.18 13.11 -3.57
C ASP A 92 -8.91 12.35 -2.46
N GLU A 93 -10.10 11.82 -2.76
CA GLU A 93 -10.94 11.12 -1.79
C GLU A 93 -10.34 9.76 -1.37
N CYS A 94 -9.57 9.11 -2.25
CA CYS A 94 -8.80 7.92 -1.89
C CYS A 94 -7.66 8.23 -0.92
N LEU A 95 -6.99 9.39 -1.08
CA LEU A 95 -6.00 9.85 -0.11
C LEU A 95 -6.67 10.24 1.22
N ASP A 96 -7.81 10.93 1.18
CA ASP A 96 -8.56 11.29 2.38
C ASP A 96 -9.03 10.04 3.16
N LEU A 97 -9.36 8.94 2.46
CA LEU A 97 -9.68 7.66 3.09
C LEU A 97 -8.50 7.13 3.91
N VAL A 98 -7.31 6.97 3.30
CA VAL A 98 -6.16 6.41 4.03
C VAL A 98 -5.72 7.32 5.18
N TRP A 99 -5.72 8.65 4.99
CA TRP A 99 -5.35 9.59 6.04
C TRP A 99 -6.31 9.60 7.22
N ARG A 100 -7.61 9.47 6.94
CA ARG A 100 -8.62 9.37 7.99
C ARG A 100 -8.44 8.09 8.79
N LEU A 101 -8.36 6.94 8.11
CA LEU A 101 -8.19 5.66 8.80
C LEU A 101 -6.89 5.63 9.62
N GLN A 102 -5.79 6.17 9.10
CA GLN A 102 -4.55 6.32 9.87
C GLN A 102 -4.68 7.19 11.11
N SER A 103 -5.58 8.18 11.10
CA SER A 103 -5.80 9.07 12.24
C SER A 103 -6.77 8.52 13.28
N GLU A 104 -7.64 7.60 12.87
CA GLU A 104 -8.65 6.97 13.72
C GLU A 104 -8.13 5.69 14.37
N ALA A 105 -7.32 4.91 13.63
CA ALA A 105 -6.76 3.66 14.11
C ALA A 105 -5.63 3.86 15.15
N PRO A 106 -5.36 2.86 16.00
CA PRO A 106 -4.16 2.85 16.82
C PRO A 106 -2.88 3.03 15.97
N PRO A 107 -1.84 3.72 16.48
CA PRO A 107 -0.63 3.96 15.71
C PRO A 107 -0.03 2.67 15.13
N GLY A 108 0.13 2.63 13.81
CA GLY A 108 0.70 1.48 13.12
C GLY A 108 -0.31 0.48 12.56
N HIS A 109 -1.59 0.55 12.94
CA HIS A 109 -2.63 -0.38 12.45
C HIS A 109 -3.17 -0.03 11.07
N VAL A 110 -2.84 1.14 10.52
CA VAL A 110 -3.08 1.45 9.10
C VAL A 110 -1.75 1.82 8.45
N ARG A 111 -1.24 0.93 7.60
CA ARG A 111 0.00 1.12 6.83
C ARG A 111 -0.34 1.61 5.44
N TYR A 112 0.44 2.55 4.93
CA TYR A 112 0.32 3.04 3.57
C TYR A 112 1.67 2.95 2.87
N HIS A 113 1.73 2.15 1.81
CA HIS A 113 2.92 2.00 1.00
C HIS A 113 2.91 2.96 -0.19
N LEU A 114 4.09 3.42 -0.61
CA LEU A 114 4.24 3.99 -1.94
C LEU A 114 3.99 2.91 -3.00
N GLY A 115 3.26 3.26 -4.05
CA GLY A 115 3.31 2.58 -5.33
C GLY A 115 4.14 3.37 -6.36
N ASN A 116 4.21 2.87 -7.60
CA ASN A 116 4.88 3.62 -8.66
C ASN A 116 4.17 4.93 -9.01
N HIS A 117 2.87 5.06 -8.73
CA HIS A 117 2.15 6.30 -8.94
C HIS A 117 2.50 7.35 -7.89
N GLU A 118 2.57 6.98 -6.61
CA GLU A 118 3.06 7.89 -5.59
C GLU A 118 4.55 8.22 -5.78
N MET A 119 5.34 7.31 -6.36
CA MET A 119 6.72 7.62 -6.75
C MET A 119 6.80 8.82 -7.71
N ALA A 120 5.80 9.06 -8.55
CA ALA A 120 5.76 10.24 -9.43
C ALA A 120 5.42 11.54 -8.68
N LEU A 121 4.83 11.47 -7.48
CA LEU A 121 4.73 12.60 -6.54
C LEU A 121 6.05 12.84 -5.81
N VAL A 122 6.80 11.76 -5.57
CA VAL A 122 8.08 11.79 -4.85
C VAL A 122 9.21 12.27 -5.77
N LEU A 123 9.27 11.79 -7.01
CA LEU A 123 10.29 12.14 -8.01
C LEU A 123 9.66 12.72 -9.31
N PRO A 124 8.93 13.84 -9.25
CA PRO A 124 8.24 14.40 -10.42
C PRO A 124 9.18 14.83 -11.54
N ASP A 125 10.43 15.21 -11.23
CA ASP A 125 11.46 15.58 -12.20
C ASP A 125 12.18 14.38 -12.84
N VAL A 126 11.88 13.16 -12.38
CA VAL A 126 12.38 11.91 -12.97
C VAL A 126 11.32 11.28 -13.84
N LEU A 127 10.10 11.11 -13.32
CA LEU A 127 9.05 10.35 -13.99
C LEU A 127 8.21 11.19 -14.96
N HIS A 128 8.02 12.49 -14.69
CA HIS A 128 7.34 13.45 -15.57
C HIS A 128 6.00 12.98 -16.18
N TRP A 129 4.93 12.97 -15.38
CA TRP A 129 3.61 12.44 -15.77
C TRP A 129 2.51 13.50 -15.90
N PRO A 130 2.61 14.45 -16.84
CA PRO A 130 1.75 15.65 -16.89
C PRO A 130 0.27 15.37 -17.18
N HIS A 131 -0.07 14.15 -17.63
CA HIS A 131 -1.45 13.77 -17.95
C HIS A 131 -2.16 13.02 -16.82
N TRP A 132 -1.48 12.83 -15.69
CA TRP A 132 -1.98 12.10 -14.53
C TRP A 132 -2.19 13.06 -13.35
N TYR A 133 -3.03 12.66 -12.39
CA TYR A 133 -3.30 13.46 -11.19
C TYR A 133 -2.00 13.82 -10.49
N VAL A 134 -1.05 12.88 -10.40
CA VAL A 134 0.26 13.08 -9.76
C VAL A 134 1.13 14.14 -10.43
N GLY A 135 1.14 14.25 -11.76
CA GLY A 135 1.94 15.25 -12.46
C GLY A 135 1.35 16.65 -12.48
N ASN A 136 0.14 16.83 -11.93
CA ASN A 136 -0.53 18.12 -11.83
C ASN A 136 -0.57 18.66 -10.40
N GLN A 137 0.06 17.99 -9.45
CA GLN A 137 0.08 18.43 -8.06
C GLN A 137 1.06 19.59 -7.82
N PRO A 138 0.71 20.55 -6.95
CA PRO A 138 1.64 21.59 -6.56
C PRO A 138 2.77 21.02 -5.68
N PRO A 139 3.96 21.66 -5.64
CA PRO A 139 5.09 21.19 -4.82
C PRO A 139 4.78 21.02 -3.32
N SER A 140 3.74 21.69 -2.80
CA SER A 140 3.26 21.49 -1.42
C SER A 140 2.79 20.05 -1.15
N VAL A 141 2.27 19.35 -2.17
CA VAL A 141 1.87 17.93 -2.05
C VAL A 141 3.10 17.04 -1.96
N SER A 142 4.13 17.26 -2.79
CA SER A 142 5.41 16.53 -2.66
C SER A 142 6.02 16.73 -1.27
N ARG A 143 6.03 17.97 -0.75
CA ARG A 143 6.49 18.25 0.62
C ARG A 143 5.68 17.51 1.68
N MET A 144 4.36 17.42 1.52
CA MET A 144 3.49 16.64 2.40
C MET A 144 3.89 15.16 2.40
N TYR A 145 4.11 14.58 1.21
CA TYR A 145 4.56 13.19 1.07
C TYR A 145 5.92 12.96 1.74
N TYR A 146 6.91 13.82 1.51
CA TYR A 146 8.22 13.68 2.16
C TYR A 146 8.14 13.78 3.69
N THR A 147 7.27 14.66 4.19
CA THR A 147 7.03 14.79 5.62
C THR A 147 6.41 13.51 6.19
N ALA A 148 5.37 12.99 5.53
CA ALA A 148 4.69 11.75 5.94
C ALA A 148 5.62 10.52 5.87
N ILE A 149 6.47 10.45 4.84
CA ILE A 149 7.51 9.42 4.70
C ILE A 149 8.50 9.51 5.87
N ARG A 150 9.06 10.70 6.13
CA ARG A 150 10.01 10.92 7.23
C ARG A 150 9.42 10.55 8.60
N GLU A 151 8.12 10.75 8.77
CA GLU A 151 7.38 10.41 9.98
C GLU A 151 6.95 8.93 10.04
N GLY A 152 7.24 8.14 9.00
CA GLY A 152 6.90 6.72 8.91
C GLY A 152 5.41 6.43 8.70
N ARG A 153 4.64 7.45 8.32
CA ARG A 153 3.23 7.32 7.92
C ARG A 153 3.07 6.75 6.52
N ILE A 154 4.10 6.92 5.67
CA ILE A 154 4.22 6.26 4.38
C ILE A 154 5.51 5.42 4.41
N SER A 155 5.41 4.15 4.04
CA SER A 155 6.54 3.22 3.93
C SER A 155 6.60 2.61 2.52
N VAL A 156 7.49 1.65 2.29
CA VAL A 156 7.50 0.85 1.05
C VAL A 156 7.33 -0.64 1.29
N ALA A 157 7.53 -1.07 2.54
CA ALA A 157 7.38 -2.45 2.95
C ALA A 157 6.80 -2.58 4.36
N PHE A 158 6.23 -3.76 4.63
CA PHE A 158 5.77 -4.21 5.94
C PHE A 158 5.95 -5.74 6.06
N GLU A 159 6.42 -6.22 7.20
CA GLU A 159 6.62 -7.64 7.48
C GLU A 159 5.37 -8.23 8.17
N GLY A 160 4.71 -9.16 7.50
CA GLY A 160 3.58 -9.93 8.03
C GLY A 160 4.00 -11.11 8.89
N TYR A 161 3.23 -12.18 8.85
CA TYR A 161 3.58 -13.42 9.58
C TYR A 161 4.53 -14.30 8.77
N GLU A 162 4.11 -14.63 7.56
CA GLU A 162 4.87 -15.44 6.60
C GLU A 162 5.26 -14.59 5.37
N TYR A 163 4.50 -13.54 5.06
CA TYR A 163 4.68 -12.75 3.85
C TYR A 163 5.25 -11.35 4.13
N THR A 164 6.14 -10.89 3.25
CA THR A 164 6.50 -9.46 3.17
C THR A 164 5.58 -8.73 2.19
N TYR A 165 5.04 -7.60 2.62
CA TYR A 165 4.18 -6.75 1.82
C TYR A 165 5.00 -5.66 1.14
N THR A 166 4.96 -5.61 -0.19
CA THR A 166 5.48 -4.46 -0.98
C THR A 166 4.59 -4.23 -2.19
N HIS A 167 4.68 -3.04 -2.80
CA HIS A 167 3.80 -2.73 -3.93
C HIS A 167 4.01 -3.67 -5.13
N ALA A 168 5.25 -3.96 -5.53
CA ALA A 168 5.55 -4.72 -6.75
C ALA A 168 6.37 -6.00 -6.54
N GLY A 169 6.96 -6.20 -5.36
CA GLY A 169 7.78 -7.36 -5.04
C GLY A 169 9.25 -7.25 -5.40
N SER A 170 10.00 -8.29 -5.04
CA SER A 170 11.44 -8.47 -5.27
C SER A 170 11.77 -9.95 -5.51
N ASN A 171 12.82 -10.24 -6.27
CA ASN A 171 13.40 -11.59 -6.33
C ASN A 171 14.39 -11.85 -5.17
N ASP A 172 14.89 -10.79 -4.54
CA ASP A 172 15.82 -10.88 -3.42
C ASP A 172 15.06 -10.75 -2.08
N PRO A 173 15.55 -11.39 -0.99
CA PRO A 173 15.03 -11.18 0.35
C PRO A 173 14.99 -9.70 0.74
N ILE A 174 13.90 -9.28 1.36
CA ILE A 174 13.68 -7.89 1.76
C ILE A 174 13.96 -7.74 3.25
N ASP A 175 14.93 -6.87 3.58
CA ASP A 175 15.05 -6.31 4.92
C ASP A 175 14.16 -5.08 5.00
N VAL A 176 12.99 -5.23 5.63
CA VAL A 176 11.95 -4.20 5.69
C VAL A 176 12.45 -2.92 6.36
N SER A 177 13.15 -3.04 7.50
CA SER A 177 13.66 -1.89 8.23
C SER A 177 14.72 -1.14 7.42
N SER A 178 15.66 -1.84 6.78
CA SER A 178 16.65 -1.20 5.92
C SER A 178 16.02 -0.51 4.71
N LEU A 179 14.99 -1.12 4.12
CA LEU A 179 14.30 -0.58 2.94
C LEU A 179 13.45 0.66 3.30
N ASN A 180 12.72 0.62 4.40
CA ASN A 180 11.95 1.76 4.90
C ASN A 180 12.88 2.89 5.37
N GLN A 181 14.00 2.58 6.00
CA GLN A 181 15.02 3.57 6.36
C GLN A 181 15.60 4.28 5.13
N SER A 182 15.88 3.53 4.06
CA SER A 182 16.34 4.10 2.78
C SER A 182 15.34 5.12 2.21
N LEU A 183 14.05 4.79 2.26
CA LEU A 183 12.99 5.71 1.85
C LEU A 183 12.94 6.98 2.75
N GLN A 184 13.09 6.82 4.07
CA GLN A 184 13.12 7.95 4.99
C GLN A 184 14.32 8.88 4.76
N ASP A 185 15.51 8.30 4.52
CA ASP A 185 16.71 9.06 4.21
C ASP A 185 16.55 9.85 2.90
N ALA A 186 15.99 9.22 1.87
CA ALA A 186 15.61 9.90 0.64
C ALA A 186 14.65 11.08 0.88
N ALA A 187 13.63 10.91 1.71
CA ALA A 187 12.70 12.00 2.04
C ALA A 187 13.36 13.16 2.81
N ARG A 188 14.32 12.87 3.71
CA ARG A 188 15.12 13.90 4.40
C ARG A 188 15.96 14.70 3.40
N MET A 189 16.60 14.02 2.44
CA MET A 189 17.36 14.65 1.37
C MET A 189 16.48 15.53 0.48
N LEU A 190 15.29 15.04 0.09
CA LEU A 190 14.34 15.79 -0.73
C LEU A 190 13.81 17.05 -0.03
N LEU A 191 13.50 16.96 1.26
CA LEU A 191 13.07 18.13 2.05
C LEU A 191 14.15 19.22 2.10
N ALA A 192 15.40 18.84 2.36
CA ALA A 192 16.52 19.77 2.36
C ALA A 192 16.72 20.40 0.96
N ALA A 193 16.71 19.57 -0.09
CA ALA A 193 16.89 20.02 -1.47
C ALA A 193 15.78 20.96 -1.95
N MET A 194 14.53 20.78 -1.48
CA MET A 194 13.44 21.71 -1.75
C MET A 194 13.67 23.10 -1.13
N ASP A 195 14.27 23.16 0.05
CA ASP A 195 14.58 24.42 0.74
C ASP A 195 15.79 25.13 0.08
N GLU A 196 16.70 24.36 -0.50
CA GLU A 196 17.94 24.83 -1.15
C GLU A 196 17.79 25.05 -2.67
N ASN A 197 16.62 24.78 -3.25
CA ASN A 197 16.34 24.86 -4.70
C ASN A 197 17.24 23.95 -5.56
N GLU A 198 17.65 22.80 -5.03
CA GLU A 198 18.41 21.74 -5.71
C GLU A 198 17.56 20.48 -5.99
N TRP A 199 16.24 20.61 -5.81
CA TRP A 199 15.28 19.50 -5.79
C TRP A 199 15.37 18.56 -7.00
N ALA A 200 15.46 19.09 -8.21
CA ALA A 200 15.52 18.29 -9.43
C ALA A 200 16.81 17.45 -9.54
N GLN A 201 17.94 17.97 -9.06
CA GLN A 201 19.21 17.23 -9.07
C GLN A 201 19.15 16.06 -8.09
N VAL A 202 18.71 16.31 -6.85
CA VAL A 202 18.63 15.28 -5.82
C VAL A 202 17.65 14.17 -6.21
N GLN A 203 16.52 14.50 -6.83
CA GLN A 203 15.60 13.47 -7.33
C GLN A 203 16.26 12.48 -8.30
N GLN A 204 17.13 12.96 -9.21
CA GLN A 204 17.86 12.10 -10.14
C GLN A 204 18.87 11.21 -9.42
N GLU A 205 19.62 11.77 -8.46
CA GLU A 205 20.62 11.02 -7.68
C GLU A 205 19.99 9.89 -6.86
N LEU A 206 18.76 10.07 -6.36
CA LEU A 206 18.09 9.07 -5.53
C LEU A 206 17.76 7.78 -6.26
N VAL A 207 17.52 7.84 -7.58
CA VAL A 207 17.28 6.62 -8.39
C VAL A 207 18.51 5.71 -8.38
N ASP A 208 19.70 6.30 -8.45
CA ASP A 208 20.97 5.57 -8.44
C ASP A 208 21.39 5.17 -7.02
N GLN A 209 21.11 6.01 -6.01
CA GLN A 209 21.49 5.75 -4.62
C GLN A 209 20.62 4.67 -3.95
N TYR A 210 19.32 4.62 -4.26
CA TYR A 210 18.36 3.71 -3.65
C TYR A 210 17.62 2.86 -4.71
N PRO A 211 18.34 2.06 -5.52
CA PRO A 211 17.74 1.33 -6.64
C PRO A 211 16.75 0.26 -6.19
N ALA A 212 16.88 -0.27 -4.97
CA ALA A 212 15.91 -1.22 -4.40
C ALA A 212 14.51 -0.59 -4.21
N VAL A 213 14.43 0.73 -3.99
CA VAL A 213 13.16 1.46 -3.87
C VAL A 213 12.78 2.08 -5.21
N PHE A 214 13.66 2.90 -5.79
CA PHE A 214 13.36 3.78 -6.92
C PHE A 214 13.81 3.23 -8.28
N GLY A 215 14.45 2.06 -8.32
CA GLY A 215 14.91 1.47 -9.58
C GLY A 215 13.73 1.17 -10.51
N THR A 216 13.81 1.63 -11.76
CA THR A 216 12.74 1.42 -12.75
C THR A 216 12.98 0.21 -13.65
N GLY A 217 14.17 -0.41 -13.59
CA GLY A 217 14.53 -1.59 -14.37
C GLY A 217 14.71 -1.34 -15.87
N GLY A 218 14.76 -0.08 -16.31
CA GLY A 218 15.00 0.30 -17.71
C GLY A 218 14.13 1.46 -18.18
N THR A 219 14.23 1.80 -19.47
CA THR A 219 13.60 3.02 -20.05
C THR A 219 12.07 3.01 -20.08
N SER A 220 11.43 1.83 -20.04
CA SER A 220 9.97 1.71 -20.04
C SER A 220 9.35 1.71 -18.63
N GLY A 221 10.18 1.67 -17.59
CA GLY A 221 9.76 1.13 -16.29
C GLY A 221 9.47 -0.37 -16.37
N ARG A 222 9.35 -1.02 -15.22
CA ARG A 222 8.90 -2.41 -15.07
C ARG A 222 9.85 -3.49 -15.60
N GLY A 223 11.16 -3.25 -15.67
CA GLY A 223 12.11 -4.27 -16.12
C GLY A 223 12.59 -5.22 -15.00
N PRO A 224 13.40 -6.26 -15.33
CA PRO A 224 13.88 -7.26 -14.38
C PRO A 224 14.87 -6.74 -13.31
N GLY A 225 15.35 -5.50 -13.45
CA GLY A 225 16.17 -4.81 -12.45
C GLY A 225 15.43 -3.67 -11.74
N ALA A 226 14.10 -3.68 -11.76
CA ALA A 226 13.29 -2.70 -11.07
C ALA A 226 13.25 -2.98 -9.57
N GLY A 227 13.13 -1.91 -8.78
CA GLY A 227 12.92 -2.00 -7.34
C GLY A 227 11.47 -2.35 -6.99
N VAL A 228 11.20 -2.38 -5.68
CA VAL A 228 9.92 -2.86 -5.11
C VAL A 228 8.70 -2.03 -5.48
N LEU A 229 8.88 -0.87 -6.10
CA LEU A 229 7.80 -0.04 -6.62
C LEU A 229 7.43 -0.36 -8.07
N TRP A 230 8.30 -1.03 -8.83
CA TRP A 230 8.18 -1.11 -10.28
C TRP A 230 8.29 -2.52 -10.86
N LEU A 231 8.78 -3.52 -10.13
CA LEU A 231 9.00 -4.85 -10.69
C LEU A 231 7.71 -5.45 -11.28
N ASP A 232 7.73 -5.76 -12.58
CA ASP A 232 6.58 -6.42 -13.19
C ASP A 232 6.48 -7.85 -12.68
N TYR A 233 5.27 -8.30 -12.41
CA TYR A 233 5.02 -9.64 -11.86
C TYR A 233 5.55 -10.75 -12.78
N GLN A 234 5.58 -10.52 -14.10
CA GLN A 234 6.16 -11.50 -15.05
C GLN A 234 7.68 -11.72 -14.88
N TYR A 235 8.37 -10.83 -14.14
CA TYR A 235 9.79 -10.94 -13.84
C TYR A 235 10.06 -11.43 -12.41
N LEU A 236 9.02 -11.67 -11.62
CA LEU A 236 9.16 -12.42 -10.38
C LEU A 236 9.41 -13.88 -10.72
N SER A 237 10.40 -14.44 -10.05
CA SER A 237 10.83 -15.83 -10.18
C SER A 237 9.96 -16.74 -9.31
N ASP A 238 9.80 -18.00 -9.71
CA ASP A 238 9.07 -19.01 -8.94
C ASP A 238 9.68 -19.23 -7.54
N ASP A 239 10.99 -18.97 -7.39
CA ASP A 239 11.75 -19.07 -6.14
C ASP A 239 11.89 -17.74 -5.38
N ALA A 240 11.17 -16.70 -5.80
CA ALA A 240 11.10 -15.45 -5.05
C ALA A 240 10.66 -15.68 -3.60
N PRO A 241 11.09 -14.85 -2.63
CA PRO A 241 10.61 -14.92 -1.26
C PRO A 241 9.10 -14.76 -1.15
N GLN A 242 8.51 -15.27 -0.06
CA GLN A 242 7.08 -15.14 0.23
C GLN A 242 6.68 -13.66 0.36
N GLN A 243 5.83 -13.22 -0.57
CA GLN A 243 5.45 -11.81 -0.67
C GLN A 243 3.98 -11.65 -1.05
N ILE A 244 3.34 -10.62 -0.52
CA ILE A 244 2.03 -10.15 -0.97
C ILE A 244 2.23 -8.83 -1.70
N VAL A 245 1.83 -8.79 -2.97
CA VAL A 245 2.11 -7.69 -3.89
C VAL A 245 0.86 -7.15 -4.58
N GLY A 246 1.01 -5.95 -5.13
CA GLY A 246 0.06 -5.27 -6.00
C GLY A 246 0.56 -5.16 -7.44
N HIS A 247 0.46 -3.96 -8.01
CA HIS A 247 1.08 -3.45 -9.24
C HIS A 247 0.63 -4.08 -10.57
N THR A 248 0.64 -5.41 -10.64
CA THR A 248 0.24 -6.15 -11.82
C THR A 248 -1.19 -6.63 -11.67
N ARG A 249 -2.05 -6.15 -12.56
CA ARG A 249 -3.50 -6.34 -12.41
C ARG A 249 -3.93 -7.77 -12.71
N GLN A 250 -4.65 -8.38 -11.78
CA GLN A 250 -5.26 -9.71 -11.89
C GLN A 250 -6.79 -9.63 -11.88
N ARG A 251 -7.49 -10.62 -12.44
CA ARG A 251 -8.97 -10.69 -12.35
C ARG A 251 -9.45 -11.23 -11.00
N LYS A 252 -8.64 -12.06 -10.37
CA LYS A 252 -8.85 -12.62 -9.03
C LYS A 252 -7.51 -12.62 -8.33
N PRO A 253 -7.47 -12.65 -6.99
CA PRO A 253 -6.21 -12.85 -6.30
C PRO A 253 -5.52 -14.10 -6.83
N THR A 254 -4.22 -14.00 -7.08
CA THR A 254 -3.47 -15.05 -7.78
C THR A 254 -2.18 -15.32 -7.03
N ARG A 255 -1.91 -16.59 -6.76
CA ARG A 255 -0.62 -17.08 -6.27
C ARG A 255 0.20 -17.61 -7.44
N ASP A 256 1.44 -17.18 -7.55
CA ASP A 256 2.43 -17.71 -8.48
C ASP A 256 3.71 -17.99 -7.68
N GLY A 257 4.09 -19.26 -7.60
CA GLY A 257 5.08 -19.73 -6.62
C GLY A 257 4.76 -19.26 -5.20
N ASN A 258 5.70 -18.51 -4.61
CA ASN A 258 5.59 -17.96 -3.26
C ASN A 258 4.93 -16.57 -3.20
N VAL A 259 4.58 -15.96 -4.34
CA VAL A 259 4.09 -14.59 -4.39
C VAL A 259 2.59 -14.55 -4.65
N ILE A 260 1.85 -13.84 -3.79
CA ILE A 260 0.42 -13.61 -3.93
C ILE A 260 0.18 -12.18 -4.42
N CYS A 261 -0.55 -12.02 -5.52
CA CYS A 261 -0.95 -10.73 -6.04
C CYS A 261 -2.42 -10.40 -5.69
N GLY A 262 -2.62 -9.30 -4.94
CA GLY A 262 -3.94 -8.80 -4.51
C GLY A 262 -4.53 -7.69 -5.39
N ASN A 263 -3.86 -7.28 -6.48
CA ASN A 263 -4.34 -6.18 -7.35
C ASN A 263 -5.49 -6.63 -8.26
N VAL A 264 -6.73 -6.56 -7.76
CA VAL A 264 -7.93 -7.03 -8.48
C VAL A 264 -8.91 -5.95 -8.90
N ILE A 265 -8.89 -4.79 -8.23
CA ILE A 265 -9.87 -3.71 -8.44
C ILE A 265 -9.92 -3.28 -9.91
N ARG A 266 -8.76 -3.08 -10.55
CA ARG A 266 -8.69 -2.50 -11.89
C ARG A 266 -9.14 -3.41 -13.02
N LYS A 267 -8.99 -4.72 -12.89
CA LYS A 267 -9.43 -5.67 -13.92
C LYS A 267 -10.93 -5.96 -13.83
N ASN A 268 -11.52 -5.70 -12.67
CA ASN A 268 -12.95 -5.87 -12.42
C ASN A 268 -13.74 -4.55 -12.53
N GLN A 269 -13.10 -3.44 -12.91
CA GLN A 269 -13.81 -2.19 -13.19
C GLN A 269 -14.89 -2.39 -14.26
N GLY A 270 -16.13 -2.01 -13.90
CA GLY A 270 -17.31 -2.16 -14.74
C GLY A 270 -18.00 -3.54 -14.65
N SER A 271 -17.48 -4.46 -13.84
CA SER A 271 -18.17 -5.69 -13.42
C SER A 271 -18.91 -5.45 -12.10
N ILE A 272 -19.90 -6.32 -11.80
CA ILE A 272 -20.51 -6.37 -10.47
C ILE A 272 -19.65 -7.33 -9.65
N GLY A 273 -19.01 -6.85 -8.60
CA GLY A 273 -18.07 -7.64 -7.79
C GLY A 273 -16.71 -7.91 -8.46
N GLY A 274 -15.89 -8.70 -7.77
CA GLY A 274 -14.53 -9.05 -8.12
C GLY A 274 -13.45 -8.21 -7.43
N GLU A 275 -13.82 -7.07 -6.84
CA GLU A 275 -13.00 -6.37 -5.87
C GLU A 275 -12.89 -7.17 -4.56
N GLY A 276 -11.75 -7.01 -3.88
CA GLY A 276 -11.48 -7.76 -2.66
C GLY A 276 -10.16 -7.36 -2.03
N VAL A 277 -9.84 -8.06 -0.95
CA VAL A 277 -8.64 -7.89 -0.14
C VAL A 277 -7.95 -9.24 0.10
N ILE A 278 -6.65 -9.20 0.37
CA ILE A 278 -5.93 -10.34 0.96
C ILE A 278 -6.07 -10.23 2.47
N VAL A 279 -6.24 -11.36 3.14
CA VAL A 279 -6.23 -11.46 4.61
C VAL A 279 -5.13 -12.43 5.03
N GLU A 280 -4.32 -12.07 6.01
CA GLU A 280 -3.28 -12.92 6.60
C GLU A 280 -3.51 -13.01 8.11
N THR A 281 -3.66 -14.24 8.58
CA THR A 281 -3.71 -14.61 10.00
C THR A 281 -2.38 -15.27 10.36
N PRO A 282 -2.08 -15.52 11.66
CA PRO A 282 -0.85 -16.22 12.03
C PRO A 282 -0.68 -17.61 11.40
N ASP A 283 -1.80 -18.26 11.04
CA ASP A 283 -1.82 -19.66 10.61
C ASP A 283 -2.12 -19.82 9.12
N ASP A 284 -2.66 -18.79 8.45
CA ASP A 284 -3.13 -18.91 7.07
C ASP A 284 -3.26 -17.57 6.35
N VAL A 285 -3.25 -17.63 5.02
CA VAL A 285 -3.52 -16.51 4.11
C VAL A 285 -4.75 -16.84 3.28
N GLY A 286 -5.63 -15.87 3.10
CA GLY A 286 -6.87 -16.01 2.37
C GLY A 286 -7.27 -14.76 1.62
N VAL A 287 -8.44 -14.81 1.01
CA VAL A 287 -8.97 -13.73 0.18
C VAL A 287 -10.43 -13.49 0.52
N VAL A 288 -10.79 -12.22 0.72
CA VAL A 288 -12.18 -11.81 0.85
C VAL A 288 -12.56 -11.03 -0.41
N VAL A 289 -13.61 -11.48 -1.10
CA VAL A 289 -14.01 -10.94 -2.41
C VAL A 289 -15.51 -10.67 -2.44
N ARG A 290 -15.90 -9.52 -3.00
CA ARG A 290 -17.28 -9.20 -3.36
C ARG A 290 -17.71 -10.03 -4.56
N LYS A 291 -18.82 -10.72 -4.48
CA LYS A 291 -19.39 -11.53 -5.58
C LYS A 291 -20.34 -10.72 -6.45
N GLU A 292 -20.69 -11.30 -7.60
CA GLU A 292 -21.66 -10.74 -8.55
C GLU A 292 -23.07 -10.60 -7.95
N ASP A 293 -23.42 -11.40 -6.93
CA ASP A 293 -24.70 -11.33 -6.22
C ASP A 293 -24.68 -10.38 -5.01
N GLU A 294 -23.66 -9.50 -4.95
CA GLU A 294 -23.39 -8.55 -3.87
C GLU A 294 -23.02 -9.19 -2.53
N SER A 295 -23.02 -10.52 -2.39
CA SER A 295 -22.51 -11.18 -1.19
C SER A 295 -20.97 -11.15 -1.12
N ALA A 296 -20.41 -11.40 0.06
CA ALA A 296 -18.97 -11.61 0.23
C ALA A 296 -18.65 -13.11 0.35
N SER A 297 -17.39 -13.48 0.10
CA SER A 297 -16.85 -14.78 0.52
C SER A 297 -15.40 -14.65 0.96
N CYS A 298 -15.05 -15.46 1.96
CA CYS A 298 -13.68 -15.79 2.29
C CYS A 298 -13.29 -17.11 1.62
N THR A 299 -12.02 -17.25 1.22
CA THR A 299 -11.41 -18.53 0.83
C THR A 299 -9.95 -18.49 1.23
N PHE A 300 -9.50 -19.48 2.00
CA PHE A 300 -8.10 -19.59 2.38
C PHE A 300 -7.30 -20.37 1.33
N PHE A 301 -6.03 -20.02 1.14
CA PHE A 301 -5.19 -20.72 0.17
C PHE A 301 -4.94 -22.18 0.59
N SER A 302 -4.94 -22.47 1.90
CA SER A 302 -4.85 -23.84 2.42
C SER A 302 -6.04 -24.74 2.04
N GLU A 303 -7.20 -24.17 1.68
CA GLU A 303 -8.41 -24.92 1.33
C GLU A 303 -8.47 -25.33 -0.15
N VAL A 304 -7.60 -24.75 -0.99
CA VAL A 304 -7.63 -24.89 -2.45
C VAL A 304 -6.43 -25.70 -2.98
N GLU A 305 -5.47 -26.02 -2.12
CA GLU A 305 -4.29 -26.86 -2.43
C GLU A 305 -4.55 -28.38 -2.29
#